data_AF-A0AA36HM86-F1
#
_entry.id   AF-A0AA36HM86-F1
#
_cell.length_a   1.000
_cell.length_b   1.000
_cell.length_c   1.000
_cell.angle_alpha   90.00
_cell.angle_beta   90.00
_cell.angle_gamma   90.00
#
_symmetry.space_group_name_H-M   'P 1'
#
loop_
_entity.id
_entity.type
_entity.pdbx_description
1 polymer ?
#
loop_
_entity_poly.entity_id
_entity_poly.type
_entity_poly.pdbx_seq_one_letter_code
_entity_poly.pdbx_strand_id
1 'polypeptide(L)'
;MCQPGETPTTDQLADLVRDGAAAPPLGVIAGARRFWRLVFMAQTLAVADVKQMVEGGAETSAGKQMPAAERVARIARQKARLSGISMSGENECAHSSYDLILDMLEKNVVVQLPPSKFPSRRSELSNEKVVKEVTLDSSSRLQLRDQKTEVMCDTGSELLLTQALQRRALALDLTNAATYATVQEYNDYLIRQLQATVPGGYKRVDVQQVLRADQEAFNRMSESLTEGLRRKPDGSLPMDEAFRRLLTDAKVAFSLLPLAAFACEACGDR
;
A
#
# COMPACT_ATOMS: atom_id res chain seq x y z
N MET A 1 34.22 -9.81 32.92
CA MET A 1 33.52 -9.70 31.62
C MET A 1 32.92 -11.05 31.31
N CYS A 2 31.59 -11.17 31.31
CA CYS A 2 30.90 -12.42 30.94
C CYS A 2 30.88 -12.61 29.42
N GLN A 3 30.91 -13.87 28.98
CA GLN A 3 30.76 -14.23 27.57
C GLN A 3 29.29 -14.07 27.13
N PRO A 4 29.03 -13.82 25.84
CA PRO A 4 27.66 -13.67 25.32
C PRO A 4 26.85 -14.96 25.53
N GLY A 5 25.74 -14.89 26.26
CA GLY A 5 24.78 -16.00 26.44
C GLY A 5 24.50 -16.42 27.88
N GLU A 6 25.30 -15.98 28.86
CA GLU A 6 25.03 -16.23 30.28
C GLU A 6 24.17 -15.12 30.90
N THR A 7 23.15 -15.50 31.68
CA THR A 7 22.41 -14.53 32.49
C THR A 7 23.32 -14.01 33.61
N PRO A 8 23.55 -12.69 33.71
CA PRO A 8 24.46 -12.15 34.72
C PRO A 8 23.96 -12.48 36.12
N THR A 9 24.87 -12.97 36.96
CA THR A 9 24.59 -13.34 38.36
C THR A 9 24.24 -12.09 39.17
N THR A 10 23.44 -12.25 40.23
CA THR A 10 23.01 -11.14 41.11
C THR A 10 24.17 -10.32 41.65
N ASP A 11 25.31 -10.95 41.88
CA ASP A 11 26.51 -10.31 42.44
C ASP A 11 27.20 -9.40 41.41
N GLN A 12 27.22 -9.80 40.14
CA GLN A 12 27.79 -8.98 39.05
C GLN A 12 26.93 -7.74 38.76
N LEU A 13 25.61 -7.86 38.92
CA LEU A 13 24.69 -6.72 38.85
C LEU A 13 24.83 -5.81 40.08
N ALA A 14 25.05 -6.38 41.26
CA ALA A 14 25.27 -5.63 42.48
C ALA A 14 26.57 -4.81 42.43
N ASP A 15 27.63 -5.35 41.81
CA ASP A 15 28.91 -4.65 41.65
C ASP A 15 28.84 -3.54 40.59
N LEU A 16 28.09 -3.74 39.49
CA LEU A 16 27.90 -2.71 38.46
C LEU A 16 27.09 -1.49 38.98
N VAL A 17 26.18 -1.71 39.95
CA VAL A 17 25.40 -0.63 40.58
C VAL A 17 26.18 0.01 41.74
N ARG A 18 27.21 -0.65 42.26
CA ARG A 18 28.00 -0.20 43.40
C ARG A 18 29.21 0.62 42.94
N ASP A 19 28.96 1.72 42.25
CA ASP A 19 29.92 2.83 42.12
C ASP A 19 30.03 3.58 43.48
N GLY A 20 30.53 2.89 44.49
CA GLY A 20 30.93 3.48 45.78
C GLY A 20 29.83 3.87 46.77
N ALA A 21 28.56 3.53 46.57
CA ALA A 21 27.46 3.88 47.49
C ALA A 21 26.73 2.66 48.10
N ALA A 22 26.10 2.88 49.26
CA ALA A 22 25.38 1.89 50.06
C ALA A 22 24.33 1.10 49.25
N ALA A 23 24.05 -0.13 49.68
CA ALA A 23 23.19 -1.09 48.97
C ALA A 23 21.87 -0.42 48.52
N PRO A 24 21.59 -0.38 47.20
CA PRO A 24 20.44 0.34 46.67
C PRO A 24 19.13 -0.35 47.11
N PRO A 25 18.05 0.43 47.35
CA PRO A 25 16.76 -0.13 47.72
C PRO A 25 16.22 -1.06 46.61
N LEU A 26 15.49 -2.13 46.99
CA LEU A 26 14.97 -3.15 46.06
C LEU A 26 14.24 -2.58 44.83
N GLY A 27 13.60 -1.41 44.95
CA GLY A 27 12.95 -0.73 43.82
C GLY A 27 13.91 -0.27 42.72
N VAL A 28 15.11 0.18 43.08
CA VAL A 28 16.17 0.59 42.13
C VAL A 28 16.74 -0.64 41.41
N ILE A 29 16.92 -1.74 42.14
CA ILE A 29 17.37 -3.03 41.58
C ILE A 29 16.33 -3.58 40.59
N ALA A 30 15.04 -3.52 40.94
CA ALA A 30 13.95 -3.93 40.05
C ALA A 30 13.83 -3.03 38.81
N GLY A 31 14.05 -1.72 38.96
CA GLY A 31 14.11 -0.77 37.85
C GLY A 31 15.25 -1.06 36.89
N ALA A 32 16.46 -1.28 37.42
CA ALA A 32 17.65 -1.65 36.64
C ALA A 32 17.43 -2.96 35.88
N ARG A 33 16.78 -3.97 36.49
CA ARG A 33 16.45 -5.24 35.82
C ARG A 33 15.47 -5.06 34.65
N ARG A 34 14.46 -4.21 34.81
CA ARG A 34 13.50 -3.89 33.74
C ARG A 34 14.17 -3.12 32.61
N PHE A 35 15.03 -2.16 32.95
CA PHE A 35 15.83 -1.42 31.98
C PHE A 35 16.77 -2.34 31.19
N TRP A 36 17.53 -3.20 31.87
CA TRP A 36 18.39 -4.18 31.22
C TRP A 36 17.62 -5.15 30.32
N ARG A 37 16.44 -5.61 30.75
CA ARG A 37 15.58 -6.44 29.90
C ARG A 37 15.12 -5.68 28.66
N LEU A 38 14.77 -4.40 28.78
CA LEU A 38 14.40 -3.56 27.65
C LEU A 38 15.58 -3.36 26.69
N VAL A 39 16.77 -3.04 27.22
CA VAL A 39 18.01 -2.88 26.43
C VAL A 39 18.34 -4.18 25.70
N PHE A 40 18.26 -5.32 26.38
CA PHE A 40 18.50 -6.63 25.78
C PHE A 40 17.47 -6.95 24.69
N MET A 41 16.19 -6.65 24.92
CA MET A 41 15.14 -6.82 23.90
C MET A 41 15.40 -5.92 22.69
N ALA A 42 15.79 -4.65 22.89
CA ALA A 42 16.12 -3.72 21.81
C ALA A 42 17.35 -4.17 21.02
N GLN A 43 18.40 -4.62 21.70
CA GLN A 43 19.61 -5.15 21.07
C GLN A 43 19.31 -6.42 20.28
N THR A 44 18.54 -7.35 20.85
CA THR A 44 18.14 -8.59 20.17
C THR A 44 17.30 -8.30 18.93
N LEU A 45 16.39 -7.33 19.01
CA LEU A 45 15.59 -6.88 17.87
C LEU A 45 16.48 -6.26 16.77
N ALA A 46 17.43 -5.39 17.14
CA ALA A 46 18.35 -4.76 16.18
C ALA A 46 19.26 -5.78 15.49
N VAL A 47 19.78 -6.76 16.23
CA VAL A 47 20.59 -7.85 15.66
C VAL A 47 19.76 -8.73 14.73
N ALA A 48 18.51 -9.03 15.09
CA ALA A 48 17.61 -9.78 14.23
C ALA A 48 17.31 -9.01 12.92
N ASP A 49 17.08 -7.71 13.00
CA ASP A 49 16.84 -6.84 11.84
C ASP A 49 18.05 -6.79 10.91
N VAL A 50 19.26 -6.56 11.46
CA VAL A 50 20.51 -6.58 10.67
C VAL A 50 20.74 -7.96 10.04
N LYS A 51 20.50 -9.04 10.79
CA LYS A 51 20.64 -10.41 10.28
C LYS A 51 19.66 -10.66 9.12
N GLN A 52 18.41 -10.20 9.24
CA GLN A 52 17.42 -10.29 8.18
C GLN A 52 17.82 -9.46 6.95
N MET A 53 18.40 -8.27 7.12
CA MET A 53 18.91 -7.47 6.00
C MET A 53 20.09 -8.13 5.28
N VAL A 54 20.98 -8.81 6.03
CA VAL A 54 22.17 -9.48 5.49
C VAL A 54 21.83 -10.81 4.84
N GLU A 55 21.02 -11.64 5.49
CA GLU A 55 20.63 -12.97 4.99
C GLU A 55 19.51 -12.87 3.94
N GLY A 56 18.63 -11.88 4.02
CA GLY A 56 17.55 -11.64 3.05
C GLY A 56 18.03 -11.08 1.71
N GLY A 57 19.30 -10.73 1.56
CA GLY A 57 19.86 -10.07 0.38
C GLY A 57 19.77 -10.85 -0.94
N ALA A 58 19.36 -12.13 -0.95
CA ALA A 58 19.30 -12.96 -2.16
C ALA A 58 17.89 -13.41 -2.61
N GLU A 59 16.83 -13.19 -1.82
CA GLU A 59 15.47 -13.71 -2.12
C GLU A 59 14.34 -12.66 -1.94
N THR A 60 14.68 -11.37 -1.94
CA THR A 60 13.70 -10.30 -1.60
C THR A 60 13.04 -9.69 -2.84
N SER A 61 12.23 -10.47 -3.55
CA SER A 61 11.15 -9.92 -4.40
C SER A 61 9.77 -10.06 -3.76
N ALA A 62 9.68 -10.67 -2.57
CA ALA A 62 8.48 -10.64 -1.75
C ALA A 62 8.42 -9.29 -1.00
N GLY A 63 7.70 -8.32 -1.56
CA GLY A 63 7.48 -7.02 -0.93
C GLY A 63 6.94 -7.11 0.49
N LYS A 64 7.14 -6.05 1.28
CA LYS A 64 6.78 -5.99 2.70
C LYS A 64 5.29 -6.22 2.93
N GLN A 65 4.96 -7.35 3.55
CA GLN A 65 3.59 -7.67 3.93
C GLN A 65 3.21 -6.99 5.25
N MET A 66 2.01 -6.42 5.32
CA MET A 66 1.52 -5.86 6.58
C MET A 66 1.31 -6.98 7.63
N PRO A 67 1.87 -6.86 8.84
CA PRO A 67 1.61 -7.83 9.90
C PRO A 67 0.12 -7.94 10.20
N ALA A 68 -0.37 -9.17 10.43
CA ALA A 68 -1.81 -9.42 10.60
C ALA A 68 -2.42 -8.62 11.76
N ALA A 69 -1.73 -8.54 12.90
CA ALA A 69 -2.18 -7.78 14.06
C ALA A 69 -2.30 -6.27 13.76
N GLU A 70 -1.30 -5.71 13.07
CA GLU A 70 -1.32 -4.30 12.68
C GLU A 70 -2.46 -4.03 11.69
N ARG A 71 -2.62 -4.90 10.69
CA ARG A 71 -3.69 -4.79 9.69
C ARG A 71 -5.07 -4.74 10.34
N VAL A 72 -5.36 -5.67 11.25
CA VAL A 72 -6.65 -5.71 11.96
C VAL A 72 -6.88 -4.42 12.76
N ALA A 73 -5.86 -3.92 13.45
CA ALA A 73 -5.95 -2.67 14.20
C ALA A 73 -6.21 -1.45 13.29
N ARG A 74 -5.53 -1.37 12.14
CA ARG A 74 -5.72 -0.29 11.16
C ARG A 74 -7.13 -0.35 10.53
N ILE A 75 -7.62 -1.54 10.17
CA ILE A 75 -8.98 -1.73 9.64
C ILE A 75 -10.02 -1.28 10.68
N ALA A 76 -9.86 -1.68 11.94
CA ALA A 76 -10.79 -1.31 13.01
C ALA A 76 -10.85 0.21 13.20
N ARG A 77 -9.68 0.89 13.20
CA ARG A 77 -9.62 2.35 13.27
C ARG A 77 -10.26 3.02 12.05
N GLN A 78 -10.00 2.49 10.85
CA GLN A 78 -10.57 3.04 9.62
C GLN A 78 -12.09 2.90 9.59
N LYS A 79 -12.63 1.72 9.97
CA LYS A 79 -14.08 1.48 10.10
C LYS A 79 -14.74 2.42 11.11
N ALA A 80 -14.08 2.67 12.25
CA ALA A 80 -14.59 3.60 13.26
C ALA A 80 -14.62 5.06 12.76
N ARG A 81 -13.62 5.46 11.95
CA ARG A 81 -13.54 6.81 11.38
C ARG A 81 -14.51 7.01 10.20
N LEU A 82 -14.70 5.99 9.37
CA LEU A 82 -15.46 6.04 8.12
C LEU A 82 -16.84 5.36 8.28
N SER A 83 -17.63 5.77 9.27
CA SER A 83 -18.87 5.11 9.69
C SER A 83 -20.05 5.16 8.68
N GLY A 84 -19.88 5.80 7.52
CA GLY A 84 -20.88 5.86 6.45
C GLY A 84 -20.56 5.02 5.21
N ILE A 85 -19.40 4.35 5.18
CA ILE A 85 -18.91 3.63 4.00
C ILE A 85 -18.99 2.13 4.25
N SER A 86 -19.59 1.39 3.33
CA SER A 86 -19.62 -0.07 3.41
C SER A 86 -18.23 -0.64 3.10
N MET A 87 -17.58 -1.22 4.12
CA MET A 87 -16.29 -1.90 4.00
C MET A 87 -16.49 -3.42 4.12
N SER A 88 -17.44 -3.96 3.36
CA SER A 88 -17.85 -5.37 3.40
C SER A 88 -18.23 -5.88 2.02
N GLY A 89 -18.07 -7.18 1.79
CA GLY A 89 -18.42 -7.82 0.52
C GLY A 89 -17.54 -7.32 -0.63
N GLU A 90 -18.16 -6.77 -1.67
CA GLU A 90 -17.42 -6.25 -2.83
C GLU A 90 -16.60 -4.99 -2.54
N ASN A 91 -16.96 -4.21 -1.52
CA ASN A 91 -16.20 -3.01 -1.17
C ASN A 91 -15.09 -3.29 -0.16
N GLU A 92 -14.94 -4.54 0.30
CA GLU A 92 -13.83 -4.94 1.16
C GLU A 92 -12.56 -5.14 0.33
N CYS A 93 -11.50 -4.40 0.65
CA CYS A 93 -10.24 -4.45 -0.09
C CYS A 93 -9.41 -5.70 0.26
N ALA A 94 -8.82 -6.33 -0.76
CA ALA A 94 -7.87 -7.43 -0.60
C ALA A 94 -6.62 -7.01 0.20
N HIS A 95 -5.99 -7.98 0.86
CA HIS A 95 -4.77 -7.76 1.63
C HIS A 95 -3.57 -7.48 0.72
N SER A 96 -3.50 -8.16 -0.43
CA SER A 96 -2.49 -7.91 -1.46
C SER A 96 -2.43 -6.45 -1.94
N SER A 97 -3.57 -5.75 -1.94
CA SER A 97 -3.64 -4.34 -2.31
C SER A 97 -2.97 -3.41 -1.30
N TYR A 98 -2.97 -3.75 0.00
CA TYR A 98 -2.23 -2.99 1.00
C TYR A 98 -0.72 -3.20 0.83
N ASP A 99 -0.30 -4.43 0.55
CA ASP A 99 1.10 -4.79 0.35
C ASP A 99 1.69 -4.07 -0.89
N LEU A 100 0.91 -3.95 -1.97
CA LEU A 100 1.26 -3.17 -3.17
C LEU A 100 1.62 -1.71 -2.83
N ILE A 101 0.80 -1.06 -2.01
CA ILE A 101 1.02 0.36 -1.64
C ILE A 101 2.15 0.49 -0.62
N LEU A 102 2.30 -0.46 0.29
CA LEU A 102 3.43 -0.48 1.23
C LEU A 102 4.77 -0.57 0.50
N ASP A 103 4.88 -1.43 -0.52
CA ASP A 103 6.06 -1.54 -1.37
C ASP A 103 6.37 -0.22 -2.10
N MET A 104 5.33 0.47 -2.60
CA MET A 104 5.46 1.80 -3.20
C MET A 104 5.99 2.86 -2.20
N LEU A 105 5.46 2.86 -0.97
CA LEU A 105 5.92 3.76 0.10
C LEU A 105 7.36 3.47 0.54
N GLU A 106 7.73 2.20 0.61
CA GLU A 106 9.09 1.76 0.97
C GLU A 106 10.12 2.19 -0.06
N LYS A 107 9.81 1.97 -1.35
CA LYS A 107 10.63 2.43 -2.48
C LYS A 107 10.66 3.96 -2.62
N ASN A 108 9.75 4.66 -1.96
CA ASN A 108 9.60 6.12 -2.01
C ASN A 108 9.40 6.66 -3.44
N VAL A 109 8.76 5.88 -4.31
CA VAL A 109 8.51 6.21 -5.71
C VAL A 109 7.04 6.01 -6.02
N VAL A 110 6.42 6.98 -6.68
CA VAL A 110 5.05 6.83 -7.19
C VAL A 110 5.05 5.82 -8.32
N VAL A 111 4.33 4.72 -8.14
CA VAL A 111 4.05 3.73 -9.18
C VAL A 111 2.59 3.88 -9.60
N GLN A 112 2.29 3.61 -10.87
CA GLN A 112 0.90 3.54 -11.32
C GLN A 112 0.14 2.50 -10.48
N LEU A 113 -1.05 2.87 -10.01
CA LEU A 113 -1.93 1.99 -9.25
C LEU A 113 -3.21 1.70 -10.05
N PRO A 114 -3.17 0.82 -11.07
CA PRO A 114 -4.35 0.51 -11.89
C PRO A 114 -5.51 0.02 -11.03
N PRO A 115 -6.76 0.48 -11.26
CA PRO A 115 -7.92 0.00 -10.52
C PRO A 115 -8.07 -1.54 -10.56
N SER A 116 -7.64 -2.19 -11.64
CA SER A 116 -7.67 -3.64 -11.81
C SER A 116 -6.79 -4.41 -10.81
N LYS A 117 -5.80 -3.77 -10.17
CA LYS A 117 -4.97 -4.37 -9.10
C LYS A 117 -5.59 -4.30 -7.70
N PHE A 118 -6.84 -3.84 -7.60
CA PHE A 118 -7.57 -3.71 -6.33
C PHE A 118 -8.77 -4.66 -6.29
N PRO A 119 -8.56 -5.98 -6.17
CA PRO A 119 -9.64 -6.95 -6.04
C PRO A 119 -10.33 -6.87 -4.67
N SER A 120 -11.53 -7.46 -4.60
CA SER A 120 -12.21 -7.64 -3.31
C SER A 120 -11.53 -8.72 -2.48
N ARG A 121 -11.66 -8.62 -1.16
CA ARG A 121 -11.21 -9.66 -0.23
C ARG A 121 -11.84 -11.02 -0.55
N ARG A 122 -13.09 -11.02 -1.00
CA ARG A 122 -13.79 -12.22 -1.49
C ARG A 122 -13.06 -12.86 -2.68
N SER A 123 -12.65 -12.07 -3.67
CA SER A 123 -11.93 -12.56 -4.85
C SER A 123 -10.52 -13.07 -4.51
N GLU A 124 -9.83 -12.40 -3.58
CA GLU A 124 -8.53 -12.85 -3.08
C GLU A 124 -8.62 -14.25 -2.45
N LEU A 125 -9.61 -14.46 -1.58
CA LEU A 125 -9.83 -15.75 -0.92
C LEU A 125 -10.26 -16.87 -1.88
N SER A 126 -10.98 -16.55 -2.96
CA SER A 126 -11.41 -17.55 -3.94
C SER A 126 -10.31 -17.94 -4.94
N ASN A 127 -9.38 -17.03 -5.23
CA ASN A 127 -8.36 -17.17 -6.27
C ASN A 127 -6.96 -17.45 -5.72
N GLU A 128 -6.81 -17.72 -4.42
CA GLU A 128 -5.54 -18.11 -3.79
C GLU A 128 -5.15 -19.55 -4.20
N LYS A 129 -4.80 -19.73 -5.48
CA LYS A 129 -4.18 -20.95 -5.99
C LYS A 129 -2.68 -20.69 -6.10
N VAL A 130 -1.90 -21.28 -5.19
CA VAL A 130 -0.44 -21.25 -5.27
C VAL A 130 -0.02 -22.15 -6.44
N VAL A 131 0.41 -21.54 -7.54
CA VAL A 131 1.01 -22.27 -8.67
C VAL A 131 2.49 -22.45 -8.33
N LYS A 132 2.89 -23.70 -8.12
CA LYS A 132 4.29 -24.06 -7.89
C LYS A 132 4.99 -24.18 -9.24
N GLU A 133 5.87 -23.25 -9.57
CA GLU A 133 6.68 -23.32 -10.78
C GLU A 133 8.01 -24.02 -10.45
N VAL A 134 8.28 -25.16 -11.10
CA VAL A 134 9.54 -25.88 -10.95
C VAL A 134 10.51 -25.36 -12.02
N THR A 135 11.49 -24.56 -11.61
CA THR A 135 12.55 -24.09 -12.51
C THR A 135 13.82 -24.93 -12.30
N LEU A 136 14.40 -25.44 -13.39
CA LEU A 136 15.72 -26.10 -13.38
C LEU A 136 16.80 -25.03 -13.56
N ASP A 137 17.71 -24.92 -12.60
CA ASP A 137 18.90 -24.09 -12.76
C ASP A 137 19.95 -24.80 -13.64
N SER A 138 20.78 -24.02 -14.31
CA SER A 138 21.93 -24.43 -15.14
C SER A 138 22.93 -25.36 -14.44
N SER A 139 22.87 -25.45 -13.11
CA SER A 139 23.66 -26.34 -12.25
C SER A 139 22.93 -27.63 -11.84
N SER A 140 21.88 -28.06 -12.55
CA SER A 140 21.11 -29.29 -12.26
C SER A 140 20.47 -29.35 -10.86
N ARG A 141 20.22 -28.19 -10.24
CA ARG A 141 19.46 -28.08 -8.98
C ARG A 141 18.05 -27.61 -9.29
N LEU A 142 17.05 -28.35 -8.78
CA LEU A 142 15.64 -27.99 -8.87
C LEU A 142 15.34 -26.87 -7.87
N GLN A 143 14.94 -25.69 -8.35
CA GLN A 143 14.38 -24.63 -7.52
C GLN A 143 12.86 -24.59 -7.73
N LEU A 144 12.09 -25.00 -6.72
CA LEU A 144 10.67 -24.67 -6.65
C LEU A 144 10.57 -23.17 -6.34
N ARG A 145 10.04 -22.39 -7.27
CA ARG A 145 9.61 -21.02 -7.00
C ARG A 145 8.10 -21.00 -6.87
N ASP A 146 7.61 -20.56 -5.73
CA ASP A 146 6.20 -20.26 -5.56
C ASP A 146 5.92 -18.91 -6.24
N GLN A 147 5.39 -18.94 -7.47
CA GLN A 147 4.97 -17.73 -8.16
C GLN A 147 3.55 -17.39 -7.67
N LYS A 148 3.43 -16.33 -6.86
CA LYS A 148 2.12 -15.82 -6.44
C LYS A 148 1.43 -15.21 -7.66
N THR A 149 0.34 -15.80 -8.13
CA THR A 149 -0.50 -15.22 -9.18
C THR A 149 -1.12 -13.92 -8.67
N GLU A 150 -0.90 -12.81 -9.39
CA GLU A 150 -1.55 -11.54 -9.09
C GLU A 150 -3.06 -11.68 -9.34
N VAL A 151 -3.86 -11.57 -8.27
CA VAL A 151 -5.33 -11.56 -8.39
C VAL A 151 -5.75 -10.19 -8.90
N MET A 152 -6.34 -10.16 -10.08
CA MET A 152 -6.85 -8.96 -10.73
C MET A 152 -8.38 -8.92 -10.65
N CYS A 153 -8.97 -7.72 -10.60
CA CYS A 153 -10.40 -7.54 -10.73
C CYS A 153 -10.80 -6.96 -12.08
N ASP A 154 -12.01 -7.31 -12.51
CA ASP A 154 -12.63 -6.70 -13.68
C ASP A 154 -13.00 -5.24 -13.39
N THR A 155 -12.82 -4.39 -14.40
CA THR A 155 -13.11 -2.95 -14.39
C THR A 155 -13.89 -2.53 -15.64
N GLY A 156 -14.43 -3.49 -16.39
CA GLY A 156 -15.08 -3.24 -17.69
C GLY A 156 -16.43 -2.52 -17.63
N SER A 157 -17.08 -2.49 -16.46
CA SER A 157 -18.32 -1.73 -16.26
C SER A 157 -18.13 -0.58 -15.26
N GLU A 158 -18.96 0.45 -15.36
CA GLU A 158 -18.91 1.63 -14.48
C GLU A 158 -19.04 1.24 -13.00
N LEU A 159 -19.91 0.27 -12.68
CA LEU A 159 -20.09 -0.24 -11.33
C LEU A 159 -18.81 -0.91 -10.81
N LEU A 160 -18.23 -1.81 -11.60
CA LEU A 160 -17.00 -2.53 -11.22
C LEU A 160 -15.81 -1.58 -11.09
N LEU A 161 -15.69 -0.59 -11.98
CA LEU A 161 -14.70 0.46 -11.89
C LEU A 161 -14.86 1.27 -10.60
N THR A 162 -16.09 1.69 -10.26
CA THR A 162 -16.36 2.47 -9.04
C THR A 162 -15.99 1.69 -7.79
N GLN A 163 -16.32 0.40 -7.73
CA GLN A 163 -15.95 -0.49 -6.62
C GLN A 163 -14.43 -0.65 -6.51
N ALA A 164 -13.73 -0.83 -7.63
CA ALA A 164 -12.27 -0.95 -7.66
C ALA A 164 -11.57 0.35 -7.19
N LEU A 165 -12.05 1.51 -7.66
CA LEU A 165 -11.56 2.83 -7.23
C LEU A 165 -11.80 3.08 -5.73
N GLN A 166 -12.96 2.66 -5.21
CA GLN A 166 -13.25 2.73 -3.78
C GLN A 166 -12.29 1.85 -2.96
N ARG A 167 -12.04 0.60 -3.39
CA ARG A 167 -11.06 -0.29 -2.74
C ARG A 167 -9.66 0.33 -2.75
N ARG A 168 -9.24 0.95 -3.87
CA ARG A 168 -7.97 1.68 -3.97
C ARG A 168 -7.88 2.84 -2.98
N ALA A 169 -8.94 3.65 -2.85
CA ALA A 169 -8.97 4.76 -1.89
C ALA A 169 -8.87 4.27 -0.45
N LEU A 170 -9.57 3.17 -0.10
CA LEU A 170 -9.47 2.56 1.23
C LEU A 170 -8.06 2.02 1.51
N ALA A 171 -7.40 1.44 0.50
CA ALA A 171 -6.05 0.90 0.64
C ALA A 171 -4.99 2.01 0.83
N LEU A 172 -5.09 3.11 0.09
CA LEU A 172 -4.22 4.28 0.25
C LEU A 172 -4.38 4.90 1.65
N ASP A 173 -5.61 4.99 2.14
CA ASP A 173 -5.92 5.53 3.47
C ASP A 173 -5.44 4.62 4.61
N LEU A 174 -5.64 3.31 4.50
CA LEU A 174 -5.20 2.35 5.51
C LEU A 174 -3.68 2.31 5.64
N THR A 175 -2.96 2.44 4.53
CA THR A 175 -1.49 2.46 4.51
C THR A 175 -0.91 3.82 4.93
N ASN A 176 -1.74 4.86 5.10
CA ASN A 176 -1.35 6.25 5.31
C ASN A 176 -0.59 6.87 4.12
N ALA A 177 -0.84 6.40 2.89
CA ALA A 177 -0.28 7.00 1.68
C ALA A 177 -1.02 8.29 1.29
N ALA A 178 -2.36 8.25 1.35
CA ALA A 178 -3.24 9.40 1.07
C ALA A 178 -4.52 9.30 1.92
N THR A 179 -5.14 10.42 2.24
CA THR A 179 -6.40 10.48 3.00
C THR A 179 -7.57 10.04 2.13
N TYR A 180 -8.45 9.18 2.67
CA TYR A 180 -9.60 8.65 1.93
C TYR A 180 -10.44 9.74 1.24
N ALA A 181 -10.78 10.82 1.94
CA ALA A 181 -11.62 11.90 1.42
C ALA A 181 -11.01 12.56 0.17
N THR A 182 -9.70 12.81 0.17
CA THR A 182 -8.99 13.42 -0.96
C THR A 182 -8.99 12.49 -2.18
N VAL A 183 -8.74 11.20 -1.98
CA VAL A 183 -8.76 10.23 -3.08
C VAL A 183 -10.18 10.03 -3.60
N GLN A 184 -11.17 10.02 -2.70
CA GLN A 184 -12.57 9.86 -3.09
C GLN A 184 -13.09 11.05 -3.88
N GLU A 185 -12.69 12.28 -3.55
CA GLU A 185 -13.00 13.47 -4.35
C GLU A 185 -12.48 13.34 -5.79
N TYR A 186 -11.27 12.83 -5.95
CA TYR A 186 -10.69 12.53 -7.26
C TYR A 186 -11.43 11.39 -7.99
N ASN A 187 -11.78 10.31 -7.30
CA ASN A 187 -12.59 9.23 -7.87
C ASN A 187 -13.96 9.76 -8.34
N ASP A 188 -14.63 10.58 -7.52
CA ASP A 188 -15.92 11.18 -7.85
C ASP A 188 -15.80 12.11 -9.06
N TYR A 189 -14.68 12.83 -9.21
CA TYR A 189 -14.38 13.62 -10.41
C TYR A 189 -14.33 12.76 -11.67
N LEU A 190 -13.65 11.61 -11.64
CA LEU A 190 -13.59 10.68 -12.77
C LEU A 190 -14.96 10.09 -13.11
N ILE A 191 -15.69 9.59 -12.12
CA ILE A 191 -17.01 8.96 -12.32
C ILE A 191 -18.04 9.98 -12.82
N ARG A 192 -17.96 11.25 -12.39
CA ARG A 192 -18.84 12.31 -12.88
C ARG A 192 -18.73 12.51 -14.40
N GLN A 193 -17.57 12.26 -15.00
CA GLN A 193 -17.39 12.39 -16.45
C GLN A 193 -18.15 11.32 -17.25
N LEU A 194 -18.32 10.12 -16.69
CA LEU A 194 -19.13 9.06 -17.31
C LEU A 194 -20.61 9.44 -17.39
N GLN A 195 -21.07 10.22 -16.41
CA GLN A 195 -22.45 10.69 -16.31
C GLN A 195 -22.72 12.00 -17.08
N ALA A 196 -21.68 12.63 -17.62
CA ALA A 196 -21.81 13.92 -18.29
C ALA A 196 -22.60 13.81 -19.60
N THR A 197 -23.51 14.76 -19.82
CA THR A 197 -24.20 14.90 -21.10
C THR A 197 -23.27 15.54 -22.13
N VAL A 198 -23.24 14.97 -23.32
CA VAL A 198 -22.33 15.40 -24.38
C VAL A 198 -23.13 16.04 -25.54
N PRO A 199 -22.65 17.14 -26.15
CA PRO A 199 -23.28 17.74 -27.32
C PRO A 199 -23.40 16.78 -28.52
N GLY A 200 -24.33 17.08 -29.43
CA GLY A 200 -24.49 16.30 -30.66
C GLY A 200 -23.19 16.21 -31.48
N GLY A 201 -22.91 15.05 -32.07
CA GLY A 201 -21.68 14.80 -32.84
C GLY A 201 -20.50 14.27 -32.03
N TYR A 202 -20.63 14.12 -30.71
CA TYR A 202 -19.59 13.57 -29.84
C TYR A 202 -20.09 12.31 -29.09
N LYS A 203 -19.18 11.37 -28.85
CA LYS A 203 -19.42 10.16 -28.05
C LYS A 203 -19.26 10.50 -26.56
N ARG A 204 -20.11 9.92 -25.72
CA ARG A 204 -19.95 9.95 -24.26
C ARG A 204 -18.60 9.36 -23.85
N VAL A 205 -18.07 9.87 -22.73
CA VAL A 205 -16.85 9.34 -22.13
C VAL A 205 -17.10 7.89 -21.72
N ASP A 206 -16.23 7.01 -22.19
CA ASP A 206 -16.28 5.58 -21.87
C ASP A 206 -15.34 5.22 -20.71
N VAL A 207 -15.57 4.07 -20.09
CA VAL A 207 -14.74 3.51 -19.01
C VAL A 207 -13.26 3.46 -19.41
N GLN A 208 -12.96 3.09 -20.65
CA GLN A 208 -11.60 3.05 -21.17
C GLN A 208 -10.93 4.44 -21.21
N GLN A 209 -11.69 5.50 -21.48
CA GLN A 209 -11.16 6.88 -21.42
C GLN A 209 -10.83 7.27 -19.99
N VAL A 210 -11.68 6.90 -19.03
CA VAL A 210 -11.43 7.14 -17.60
C VAL A 210 -10.18 6.40 -17.12
N LEU A 211 -9.98 5.15 -17.53
CA LEU A 211 -8.77 4.38 -17.17
C LEU A 211 -7.49 5.02 -17.72
N ARG A 212 -7.54 5.57 -18.93
CA ARG A 212 -6.40 6.32 -19.51
C ARG A 212 -6.15 7.63 -18.77
N ALA A 213 -7.21 8.37 -18.44
CA ALA A 213 -7.10 9.59 -17.67
C ALA A 213 -6.50 9.33 -16.27
N ASP A 214 -6.91 8.24 -15.62
CA ASP A 214 -6.35 7.80 -14.35
C ASP A 214 -4.87 7.40 -14.47
N GLN A 215 -4.49 6.68 -15.52
CA GLN A 215 -3.08 6.38 -15.81
C GLN A 215 -2.24 7.65 -15.99
N GLU A 216 -2.73 8.60 -16.81
CA GLU A 216 -2.07 9.90 -17.00
C GLU A 216 -1.97 10.68 -15.69
N ALA A 217 -2.99 10.62 -14.82
CA ALA A 217 -2.96 11.28 -13.53
C ALA A 217 -1.84 10.74 -12.61
N PHE A 218 -1.60 9.43 -12.61
CA PHE A 218 -0.48 8.84 -11.86
C PHE A 218 0.88 9.19 -12.47
N ASN A 219 0.99 9.29 -13.81
CA ASN A 219 2.19 9.80 -14.47
C ASN A 219 2.47 11.26 -14.07
N ARG A 220 1.43 12.09 -13.98
CA ARG A 220 1.56 13.49 -13.53
C ARG A 220 1.91 13.59 -12.06
N MET A 221 1.34 12.72 -11.24
CA MET A 221 1.68 12.62 -9.84
C MET A 221 3.16 12.27 -9.65
N SER A 222 3.70 11.30 -10.39
CA SER A 222 5.12 10.91 -10.30
C SER A 222 6.06 12.03 -10.75
N GLU A 223 5.71 12.79 -11.79
CA GLU A 223 6.46 13.98 -12.22
C GLU A 223 6.46 15.09 -11.15
N SER A 224 5.36 15.24 -10.42
CA SER A 224 5.22 16.30 -9.39
C SER A 224 5.86 15.96 -8.04
N LEU A 225 5.95 14.68 -7.70
CA LEU A 225 6.44 14.19 -6.40
C LEU A 225 7.89 13.69 -6.50
N THR A 226 8.80 14.55 -6.94
CA THR A 226 10.24 14.22 -7.10
C THR A 226 10.95 13.97 -5.76
N GLU A 227 10.48 14.60 -4.68
CA GLU A 227 10.99 14.38 -3.31
C GLU A 227 10.50 13.07 -2.68
N GLY A 228 9.55 12.39 -3.34
CA GLY A 228 8.99 11.10 -2.94
C GLY A 228 7.66 11.18 -2.18
N LEU A 229 7.34 10.09 -1.51
CA LEU A 229 6.05 9.80 -0.85
C LEU A 229 6.10 9.89 0.67
N ARG A 230 7.28 10.10 1.25
CA ARG A 230 7.44 10.21 2.70
C ARG A 230 6.62 11.37 3.25
N ARG A 231 6.00 11.13 4.42
CA ARG A 231 5.27 12.16 5.16
C ARG A 231 6.19 13.35 5.41
N LYS A 232 5.70 14.55 5.09
CA LYS A 232 6.43 15.80 5.30
C LYS A 232 6.57 16.09 6.80
N PRO A 233 7.54 16.93 7.22
CA PRO A 233 7.77 17.24 8.64
C PRO A 233 6.57 17.94 9.31
N ASP A 234 5.70 18.59 8.52
CA ASP A 234 4.43 19.18 8.97
C ASP A 234 3.32 18.15 9.23
N GLY A 235 3.57 16.86 8.96
CA GLY A 235 2.61 15.77 9.08
C GLY A 235 1.71 15.59 7.86
N SER A 236 1.85 16.42 6.82
CA SER A 236 1.05 16.33 5.60
C SER A 236 1.51 15.17 4.70
N LEU A 237 0.55 14.60 3.96
CA LEU A 237 0.78 13.54 3.00
C LEU A 237 0.99 14.16 1.61
N PRO A 238 2.15 13.96 0.95
CA PRO A 238 2.41 14.52 -0.38
C PRO A 238 1.39 14.12 -1.43
N MET A 239 0.90 12.87 -1.39
CA MET A 239 -0.12 12.39 -2.33
C MET A 239 -1.44 13.15 -2.19
N ASP A 240 -1.81 13.65 -1.01
CA ASP A 240 -3.05 14.41 -0.84
C ASP A 240 -3.01 15.72 -1.63
N GLU A 241 -1.88 16.41 -1.58
CA GLU A 241 -1.67 17.64 -2.34
C GLU A 241 -1.65 17.36 -3.85
N ALA A 242 -1.04 16.24 -4.25
CA ALA A 242 -1.03 15.82 -5.65
C ALA A 242 -2.43 15.50 -6.18
N PHE A 243 -3.24 14.72 -5.45
CA PHE A 243 -4.63 14.42 -5.84
C PHE A 243 -5.48 15.68 -6.03
N ARG A 244 -5.34 16.68 -5.14
CA ARG A 244 -6.06 17.96 -5.31
C ARG A 244 -5.64 18.71 -6.57
N ARG A 245 -4.35 18.71 -6.91
CA ARG A 245 -3.84 19.34 -8.14
C ARG A 245 -4.38 18.66 -9.40
N LEU A 246 -4.52 17.32 -9.37
CA LEU A 246 -5.00 16.54 -10.50
C LEU A 246 -6.42 16.91 -10.95
N LEU A 247 -7.27 17.41 -10.04
CA LEU A 247 -8.61 17.91 -10.38
C LEU A 247 -8.60 19.06 -11.39
N THR A 248 -7.49 19.80 -11.46
CA THR A 248 -7.30 20.95 -12.35
C THR A 248 -6.21 20.73 -13.40
N ASP A 249 -5.59 19.54 -13.45
CA ASP A 249 -4.49 19.27 -14.38
C ASP A 249 -5.03 19.15 -15.81
N ALA A 250 -4.45 19.94 -16.72
CA ALA A 250 -4.89 20.04 -18.10
C ALA A 250 -4.75 18.72 -18.87
N LYS A 251 -3.73 17.89 -18.60
CA LYS A 251 -3.53 16.62 -19.32
C LYS A 251 -4.55 15.57 -18.89
N VAL A 252 -4.89 15.53 -17.60
CA VAL A 252 -5.95 14.66 -17.08
C VAL A 252 -7.30 15.07 -17.65
N ALA A 253 -7.61 16.38 -17.60
CA ALA A 253 -8.84 16.92 -18.18
C ALA A 253 -8.95 16.66 -19.69
N PHE A 254 -7.85 16.80 -20.43
CA PHE A 254 -7.80 16.53 -21.87
C PHE A 254 -8.15 15.08 -22.20
N SER A 255 -7.67 14.12 -21.39
CA SER A 255 -7.96 12.69 -21.56
C SER A 255 -9.44 12.34 -21.35
N LEU A 256 -10.17 13.21 -20.65
CA LEU A 256 -11.59 13.06 -20.31
C LEU A 256 -12.51 13.80 -21.30
N LEU A 257 -11.97 14.48 -22.31
CA LEU A 257 -12.80 15.16 -23.30
C LEU A 257 -13.60 14.15 -24.16
N PRO A 258 -14.89 14.42 -24.44
CA PRO A 258 -15.66 13.64 -25.39
C PRO A 258 -14.98 13.59 -26.76
N LEU A 259 -14.89 12.40 -27.33
CA LEU A 259 -14.31 12.21 -28.66
C LEU A 259 -15.39 12.37 -29.72
N ALA A 260 -15.00 12.80 -30.93
CA ALA A 260 -15.94 12.90 -32.04
C ALA A 260 -16.60 11.53 -32.28
N ALA A 261 -17.93 11.52 -32.43
CA ALA A 261 -18.61 10.34 -32.91
C ALA A 261 -18.24 10.18 -34.39
N PHE A 262 -17.54 9.11 -34.75
CA PHE A 262 -17.35 8.79 -36.16
C PHE A 262 -18.74 8.68 -36.80
N ALA A 263 -19.07 9.61 -37.69
CA ALA A 263 -20.21 9.43 -38.58
C ALA A 263 -19.86 8.22 -39.45
N CYS A 264 -20.63 7.15 -39.30
CA CYS A 264 -20.62 6.09 -40.30
C CYS A 264 -21.16 6.75 -41.58
N GLU A 265 -20.28 7.13 -42.50
CA GLU A 265 -20.67 7.36 -43.89
C GLU A 265 -21.12 6.00 -44.43
N ALA A 266 -22.40 5.68 -44.21
CA ALA A 266 -23.08 4.70 -45.03
C ALA A 266 -23.07 5.26 -46.46
N CYS A 267 -22.09 4.80 -47.24
CA CYS A 267 -22.07 4.97 -48.69
C CYS A 267 -23.44 4.56 -49.21
N GLY A 268 -24.18 5.55 -49.72
CA GLY A 268 -25.55 5.37 -50.17
C GLY A 268 -25.63 4.43 -51.36
N ASP A 269 -26.65 3.58 -51.33
CA ASP A 269 -27.20 2.99 -52.55
C ASP A 269 -27.52 4.09 -53.56
N ARG A 270 -26.81 4.09 -54.69
CA ARG A 270 -27.37 4.37 -56.02
C ARG A 270 -26.44 3.93 -57.14
#